data_AF-A0A9E2VJY4-F1
#
_entry.id   AF-A0A9E2VJY4-F1
#
_cell.length_a   1.000
_cell.length_b   1.000
_cell.length_c   1.000
_cell.angle_alpha   90.00
_cell.angle_beta   90.00
_cell.angle_gamma   90.00
#
_symmetry.space_group_name_H-M   'P 1'
#
loop_
_entity.id
_entity.type
_entity.pdbx_description
1 polymer ?
#
loop_
_entity_poly.entity_id
_entity_poly.type
_entity_poly.pdbx_seq_one_letter_code
_entity_poly.pdbx_strand_id
1 'polypeptide(L)'
;MSLTISISTPYGIVLAADSRQTTTIFAQGIQIPRIGSDSATKIFNVPGRPIGITAAGPAFLPDPSNPHGAQRSIGSIIGDYLSGLETTKTVEEVHNGLVDYLEGVYTKPQVKMMEAQLLSSLPQGTKLGKTEQQEGSNEMIIRFTTPDDKNGEAHAQLMPISIIVTGYDKEAEDKFLGKTFVSHVPGGNTVKRAAA
;
A
#
# COMPACT_ATOMS: atom_id res chain seq x y z
N MET A 1 8.37 11.12 0.66
CA MET A 1 9.47 10.33 0.08
C MET A 1 10.00 9.39 1.15
N SER A 2 10.26 8.14 0.80
CA SER A 2 10.79 7.11 1.70
C SER A 2 11.64 6.14 0.88
N LEU A 3 12.62 5.51 1.52
CA LEU A 3 13.46 4.48 0.92
C LEU A 3 13.43 3.25 1.83
N THR A 4 13.14 2.10 1.23
CA THR A 4 13.26 0.78 1.87
C THR A 4 14.14 -0.11 1.01
N ILE A 5 14.98 -0.92 1.65
CA ILE A 5 15.94 -1.79 0.99
C ILE A 5 15.88 -3.17 1.65
N SER A 6 15.92 -4.20 0.82
CA SER A 6 16.13 -5.60 1.22
C SER A 6 17.35 -6.15 0.51
N ILE A 7 18.24 -6.79 1.27
CA ILE A 7 19.41 -7.50 0.77
C ILE A 7 19.39 -8.93 1.31
N SER A 8 19.41 -9.91 0.41
CA SER A 8 19.59 -11.31 0.77
C SER A 8 21.08 -11.67 0.70
N THR A 9 21.58 -12.29 1.76
CA THR A 9 22.95 -12.82 1.88
C THR A 9 22.89 -14.34 2.11
N PRO A 10 24.01 -15.08 1.95
CA PRO A 10 24.05 -16.51 2.29
C PRO A 10 23.72 -16.82 3.77
N TYR A 11 23.85 -15.84 4.66
CA TYR A 11 23.66 -16.03 6.11
C TYR A 11 22.34 -15.44 6.64
N GLY A 12 21.57 -14.76 5.81
CA GLY A 12 20.43 -14.00 6.31
C GLY A 12 19.89 -12.96 5.35
N ILE A 13 18.81 -12.31 5.76
CA ILE A 13 18.20 -11.17 5.08
C ILE A 13 18.41 -9.92 5.94
N VAL A 14 18.82 -8.83 5.29
CA VAL A 14 18.93 -7.50 5.90
C VAL A 14 17.82 -6.61 5.33
N LEU A 15 17.02 -6.03 6.22
CA LEU A 15 16.02 -5.01 5.90
C LEU A 15 16.42 -3.68 6.51
N ALA A 16 16.31 -2.61 5.73
CA ALA A 16 16.56 -1.25 6.18
C ALA A 16 15.53 -0.28 5.58
N ALA A 17 15.21 0.77 6.33
CA ALA A 17 14.33 1.84 5.91
C ALA A 17 14.77 3.16 6.55
N ASP A 18 14.49 4.27 5.88
CA ASP A 18 14.68 5.59 6.48
C ASP A 18 13.63 5.84 7.59
N SER A 19 13.98 6.55 8.66
CA SER A 19 13.05 6.87 9.75
C SER A 19 12.24 8.16 9.52
N ARG A 20 12.48 8.85 8.41
CA ARG A 20 11.92 10.18 8.13
C ARG A 20 10.51 10.09 7.56
N GLN A 21 9.60 10.86 8.12
CA GLN A 21 8.28 11.11 7.56
C GLN A 21 8.22 12.55 7.07
N THR A 22 7.89 12.73 5.79
CA THR A 22 7.77 14.06 5.18
C THR A 22 6.29 14.35 4.92
N THR A 23 5.82 15.51 5.37
CA THR A 23 4.52 16.07 5.00
C THR A 23 4.71 17.21 4.01
N THR A 24 3.72 17.49 3.18
CA THR A 24 3.74 18.62 2.25
C THR A 24 2.73 19.64 2.74
N ILE A 25 3.18 20.87 2.99
CA ILE A 25 2.28 22.00 3.28
C ILE A 25 2.12 22.85 2.02
N PHE A 26 0.93 23.40 1.83
CA PHE A 26 0.67 24.35 0.76
C PHE A 26 0.74 25.77 1.32
N ALA A 27 1.72 26.55 0.88
CA ALA A 27 1.89 27.93 1.30
C ALA A 27 2.07 28.82 0.07
N GLN A 28 1.22 29.83 -0.07
CA GLN A 28 1.30 30.81 -1.17
C GLN A 28 1.34 30.17 -2.59
N GLY A 29 0.60 29.08 -2.80
CA GLY A 29 0.60 28.38 -4.10
C GLY A 29 1.72 27.35 -4.28
N ILE A 30 2.62 27.19 -3.30
CA ILE A 30 3.81 26.34 -3.40
C ILE A 30 3.71 25.18 -2.41
N GLN A 31 4.00 23.97 -2.89
CA GLN A 31 4.16 22.79 -2.05
C GLN A 31 5.55 22.77 -1.41
N ILE A 32 5.60 22.86 -0.08
CA ILE A 32 6.85 22.86 0.68
C ILE A 32 6.94 21.58 1.49
N PRO A 33 7.94 20.71 1.25
CA PRO A 33 8.15 19.52 2.07
C PRO A 33 8.65 19.91 3.46
N ARG A 34 8.06 19.34 4.50
CA ARG A 34 8.43 19.50 5.91
C ARG A 34 8.63 18.15 6.55
N ILE A 35 9.58 18.08 7.48
CA ILE A 35 9.74 16.89 8.32
C ILE A 35 8.59 16.87 9.32
N GLY A 36 7.77 15.83 9.24
CA GLY A 36 6.71 15.57 10.20
C GLY A 36 7.18 14.70 11.36
N SER A 37 8.15 13.81 11.12
CA SER A 37 8.78 12.97 12.14
C SER A 37 10.12 12.43 11.64
N ASP A 38 11.07 12.18 12.53
CA ASP A 38 12.34 11.49 12.25
C ASP A 38 12.43 10.11 12.93
N SER A 39 11.30 9.61 13.46
CA SER A 39 11.21 8.35 14.18
C SER A 39 10.07 7.45 13.68
N ALA A 40 9.72 7.54 12.40
CA ALA A 40 8.66 6.74 11.80
C ALA A 40 9.10 5.29 11.59
N THR A 41 8.33 4.34 12.14
CA THR A 41 8.54 2.91 11.93
C THR A 41 8.03 2.49 10.56
N LYS A 42 8.92 1.88 9.76
CA LYS A 42 8.62 1.39 8.40
C LYS A 42 9.07 -0.05 8.17
N ILE A 43 9.67 -0.66 9.19
CA ILE A 43 10.08 -2.07 9.20
C ILE A 43 9.22 -2.77 10.23
N PHE A 44 8.67 -3.90 9.86
CA PHE A 44 7.79 -4.72 10.69
C PHE A 44 8.25 -6.16 10.62
N ASN A 45 8.02 -6.92 11.68
CA ASN A 45 8.34 -8.34 11.74
C ASN A 45 7.07 -9.14 12.03
N VAL A 46 6.90 -10.28 11.37
CA VAL A 46 5.85 -11.23 11.73
C VAL A 46 6.23 -11.87 13.08
N PRO A 47 5.36 -11.81 14.10
CA PRO A 47 5.66 -12.38 15.40
C PRO A 47 6.04 -13.87 15.32
N GLY A 48 7.16 -14.24 15.95
CA GLY A 48 7.63 -15.63 16.01
C GLY A 48 8.11 -16.21 14.67
N ARG A 49 8.27 -15.39 13.63
CA ARG A 49 8.64 -15.84 12.28
C ARG A 49 9.81 -15.02 11.71
N PRO A 50 10.70 -15.63 10.92
CA PRO A 50 11.79 -14.91 10.25
C PRO A 50 11.28 -14.22 8.97
N ILE A 51 10.20 -13.44 9.09
CA ILE A 51 9.57 -12.70 7.99
C ILE A 51 9.54 -11.23 8.38
N GLY A 52 10.22 -10.43 7.58
CA GLY A 52 10.27 -8.98 7.70
C GLY A 52 9.51 -8.30 6.57
N ILE A 53 8.93 -7.16 6.90
CA ILE A 53 8.11 -6.36 6.00
C ILE A 53 8.63 -4.93 6.06
N THR A 54 8.66 -4.26 4.91
CA THR A 54 8.85 -2.81 4.86
C THR A 54 7.72 -2.14 4.12
N ALA A 55 7.38 -0.90 4.48
CA ALA A 55 6.36 -0.11 3.80
C ALA A 55 6.84 1.32 3.52
N ALA A 56 6.52 1.81 2.32
CA ALA A 56 6.76 3.17 1.86
C ALA A 56 5.53 3.71 1.12
N GLY A 57 5.34 5.02 1.10
CA GLY A 57 4.18 5.67 0.47
C GLY A 57 3.40 6.51 1.48
N PRO A 58 2.05 6.52 1.43
CA PRO A 58 1.22 7.23 2.39
C PRO A 58 1.53 6.82 3.84
N ALA A 59 1.84 7.80 4.69
CA ALA A 59 2.15 7.54 6.10
C ALA A 59 0.90 7.29 6.95
N PHE A 60 -0.25 7.78 6.48
CA PHE A 60 -1.55 7.65 7.12
C PHE A 60 -2.57 7.15 6.11
N LEU A 61 -3.43 6.24 6.55
CA LEU A 61 -4.56 5.72 5.77
C LEU A 61 -5.86 5.93 6.56
N PRO A 62 -7.02 5.90 5.88
CA PRO A 62 -8.31 5.86 6.56
C PRO A 62 -8.36 4.73 7.58
N ASP A 63 -8.84 5.02 8.78
CA ASP A 63 -9.03 4.02 9.81
C ASP A 63 -10.25 3.15 9.48
N PRO A 64 -10.06 1.85 9.16
CA PRO A 64 -11.17 0.97 8.84
C PRO A 64 -12.13 0.75 10.03
N SER A 65 -11.67 1.01 11.25
CA SER A 65 -12.48 0.87 12.47
C SER A 65 -13.26 2.13 12.84
N ASN A 66 -13.03 3.26 12.15
CA ASN A 66 -13.60 4.55 12.52
C ASN A 66 -14.33 5.23 11.34
N PRO A 67 -15.68 5.23 11.34
CA PRO A 67 -16.46 5.83 10.26
C PRO A 67 -16.42 7.36 10.22
N HIS A 68 -15.85 8.04 11.23
CA HIS A 68 -15.75 9.50 11.30
C HIS A 68 -14.51 10.07 10.57
N GLY A 69 -13.81 9.25 9.79
CA GLY A 69 -12.71 9.71 8.93
C GLY A 69 -11.39 9.92 9.67
N ALA A 70 -11.22 9.30 10.85
CA ALA A 70 -9.94 9.28 11.52
C ALA A 70 -8.88 8.62 10.63
N GLN A 71 -7.66 9.12 10.69
CA GLN A 71 -6.52 8.57 9.97
C GLN A 71 -5.64 7.82 10.96
N ARG A 72 -5.14 6.64 10.58
CA ARG A 72 -4.18 5.87 11.37
C ARG A 72 -2.87 5.72 10.61
N SER A 73 -1.78 5.64 11.36
CA SER A 73 -0.47 5.43 10.74
C SER A 73 -0.43 4.07 10.03
N ILE A 74 0.25 4.02 8.88
CA ILE A 74 0.47 2.77 8.14
C ILE A 74 1.08 1.69 9.05
N GLY A 75 1.97 2.07 9.97
CA GLY A 75 2.58 1.13 10.89
C GLY A 75 1.60 0.53 11.89
N SER A 76 0.60 1.29 12.35
CA SER A 76 -0.46 0.75 13.20
C SER A 76 -1.37 -0.20 12.43
N ILE A 77 -1.71 0.14 11.19
CA ILE A 77 -2.56 -0.69 10.31
C ILE A 77 -1.87 -2.02 9.97
N ILE A 78 -0.57 -1.99 9.63
CA ILE A 78 0.22 -3.21 9.42
C ILE A 78 0.33 -4.00 10.72
N GLY A 79 0.51 -3.34 11.87
CA GLY A 79 0.51 -3.98 13.18
C GLY A 79 -0.77 -4.78 13.46
N ASP A 80 -1.94 -4.20 13.16
CA ASP A 80 -3.24 -4.89 13.32
C ASP A 80 -3.30 -6.13 12.45
N TYR A 81 -2.92 -6.03 11.17
CA TYR A 81 -2.85 -7.18 10.26
C TYR A 81 -1.96 -8.30 10.82
N LEU A 82 -0.77 -7.94 11.31
CA LEU A 82 0.19 -8.90 11.86
C LEU A 82 -0.29 -9.54 13.16
N SER A 83 -1.07 -8.82 13.98
CA SER A 83 -1.62 -9.35 15.22
C SER A 83 -2.65 -10.47 15.01
N GLY A 84 -3.36 -10.44 13.87
CA GLY A 84 -4.32 -11.47 13.47
C GLY A 84 -3.74 -12.57 12.58
N LEU A 85 -2.43 -12.55 12.33
CA LEU A 85 -1.79 -13.43 11.36
C LEU A 85 -1.47 -14.80 11.96
N GLU A 86 -1.89 -15.87 11.29
CA GLU A 86 -1.50 -17.24 11.64
C GLU A 86 0.00 -17.47 11.43
N THR A 87 0.67 -18.07 12.42
CA THR A 87 2.13 -18.30 12.42
C THR A 87 2.58 -19.37 11.42
N THR A 88 1.65 -20.10 10.80
CA THR A 88 1.92 -21.15 9.82
C THR A 88 2.09 -20.63 8.40
N LYS A 89 1.65 -19.40 8.12
CA LYS A 89 1.67 -18.83 6.77
C LYS A 89 3.08 -18.67 6.22
N THR A 90 3.22 -19.03 4.96
CA THR A 90 4.42 -18.83 4.14
C THR A 90 4.69 -17.35 3.87
N VAL A 91 5.90 -17.01 3.45
CA VAL A 91 6.26 -15.63 3.05
C VAL A 91 5.30 -15.10 1.96
N GLU A 92 4.90 -15.97 1.04
CA GLU A 92 3.96 -15.63 -0.05
C GLU A 92 2.53 -15.40 0.46
N GLU A 93 2.03 -16.26 1.36
CA GLU A 93 0.69 -16.09 1.95
C GLU A 93 0.60 -14.83 2.82
N VAL A 94 1.68 -14.49 3.54
CA VAL A 94 1.79 -13.22 4.27
C VAL A 94 1.79 -12.05 3.30
N HIS A 95 2.55 -12.15 2.21
CA HIS A 95 2.59 -11.11 1.18
C HIS A 95 1.21 -10.87 0.56
N ASN A 96 0.58 -11.92 0.03
CA ASN A 96 -0.71 -11.81 -0.65
C ASN A 96 -1.80 -11.34 0.31
N GLY A 97 -1.83 -11.87 1.53
CA GLY A 97 -2.80 -11.42 2.53
C GLY A 97 -2.60 -9.95 2.94
N LEU A 98 -1.37 -9.45 2.98
CA LEU A 98 -1.10 -8.03 3.25
C LEU A 98 -1.52 -7.15 2.08
N VAL A 99 -1.28 -7.58 0.83
CA VAL A 99 -1.77 -6.88 -0.38
C VAL A 99 -3.28 -6.76 -0.35
N ASP A 100 -3.99 -7.88 -0.16
CA ASP A 100 -5.46 -7.92 -0.11
C ASP A 100 -6.01 -7.03 1.02
N TYR A 101 -5.36 -7.07 2.18
CA TYR A 101 -5.72 -6.23 3.32
C TYR A 101 -5.58 -4.74 2.98
N LEU A 102 -4.43 -4.34 2.41
CA LEU A 102 -4.17 -2.96 1.99
C LEU A 102 -5.10 -2.49 0.87
N GLU A 103 -5.45 -3.34 -0.08
CA GLU A 103 -6.48 -3.02 -1.09
C GLU A 103 -7.84 -2.73 -0.44
N GLY A 104 -8.19 -3.51 0.58
CA GLY A 104 -9.41 -3.33 1.36
C GLY A 104 -9.44 -2.01 2.15
N VAL A 105 -8.37 -1.68 2.86
CA VAL A 105 -8.34 -0.52 3.77
C VAL A 105 -7.95 0.79 3.08
N TYR A 106 -7.26 0.74 1.93
CA TYR A 106 -6.75 1.91 1.23
C TYR A 106 -7.35 2.08 -0.16
N THR A 107 -7.12 1.13 -1.07
CA THR A 107 -7.49 1.30 -2.48
C THR A 107 -9.00 1.48 -2.65
N LYS A 108 -9.82 0.57 -2.14
CA LYS A 108 -11.29 0.62 -2.31
C LYS A 108 -11.91 1.89 -1.71
N PRO A 109 -11.57 2.33 -0.48
CA PRO A 109 -12.05 3.60 0.05
C PRO A 109 -11.60 4.81 -0.76
N GLN A 110 -10.34 4.87 -1.20
CA GLN A 110 -9.84 6.00 -1.98
C GLN A 110 -10.55 6.11 -3.33
N VAL A 111 -10.79 4.99 -4.03
CA VAL A 111 -11.56 4.98 -5.29
C VAL A 111 -12.96 5.56 -5.08
N LYS A 112 -13.67 5.16 -4.02
CA LYS A 112 -14.99 5.71 -3.70
C LYS A 112 -14.94 7.21 -3.39
N MET A 113 -13.90 7.66 -2.69
CA MET A 113 -13.71 9.09 -2.43
C MET A 113 -13.47 9.88 -3.72
N MET A 114 -12.67 9.34 -4.64
CA MET A 114 -12.43 9.96 -5.94
C MET A 114 -13.69 10.02 -6.79
N GLU A 115 -14.49 8.94 -6.83
CA GLU A 115 -15.78 8.91 -7.51
C GLU A 115 -16.73 9.99 -6.96
N ALA A 116 -16.82 10.12 -5.64
CA ALA A 116 -17.64 11.14 -4.99
C ALA A 116 -17.15 12.57 -5.27
N GLN A 117 -15.83 12.79 -5.25
CA GLN A 117 -15.22 14.09 -5.59
C GLN A 117 -15.40 14.44 -7.06
N LEU A 118 -15.31 13.47 -7.96
CA LEU A 118 -15.57 13.67 -9.37
C LEU A 118 -17.03 14.08 -9.58
N LEU A 119 -17.98 13.34 -9.01
CA LEU A 119 -19.40 13.66 -9.10
C LEU A 119 -19.74 15.06 -8.58
N SER A 120 -19.10 15.51 -7.50
CA SER A 120 -19.35 16.86 -6.97
C SER A 120 -18.79 17.98 -7.85
N SER A 121 -17.83 17.66 -8.73
CA SER A 121 -17.27 18.59 -9.71
C SER A 121 -18.00 18.61 -11.06
N LEU A 122 -18.88 17.64 -11.31
CA LEU A 122 -19.60 17.46 -12.57
C LEU A 122 -21.04 17.97 -12.50
N PRO A 123 -21.71 18.23 -13.65
CA PRO A 123 -23.10 18.66 -13.67
C PRO A 123 -24.03 17.69 -12.92
N GLN A 124 -25.01 18.25 -12.20
CA GLN A 124 -26.00 17.47 -11.49
C GLN A 124 -26.77 16.54 -12.44
N GLY A 125 -26.91 15.26 -12.07
CA GLY A 125 -27.54 14.24 -12.91
C GLY A 125 -26.55 13.41 -13.73
N THR A 126 -25.25 13.71 -13.65
CA THR A 126 -24.19 12.83 -14.18
C THR A 126 -24.27 11.45 -13.55
N LYS A 127 -24.17 10.41 -14.38
CA LYS A 127 -24.13 9.01 -13.96
C LYS A 127 -22.72 8.48 -14.07
N LEU A 128 -22.21 7.87 -12.99
CA LEU A 128 -20.97 7.11 -13.05
C LEU A 128 -21.20 5.83 -13.83
N GLY A 129 -20.26 5.53 -14.72
CA GLY A 129 -20.11 4.25 -15.38
C GLY A 129 -19.15 3.35 -14.62
N LYS A 130 -18.35 2.58 -15.35
CA LYS A 130 -17.37 1.67 -14.78
C LYS A 130 -16.11 2.44 -14.33
N THR A 131 -15.62 2.09 -13.15
CA THR A 131 -14.29 2.48 -12.66
C THR A 131 -13.36 1.28 -12.79
N GLU A 132 -12.23 1.46 -13.46
CA GLU A 132 -11.26 0.40 -13.72
C GLU A 132 -9.86 0.89 -13.35
N GLN A 133 -9.06 0.03 -12.72
CA GLN A 133 -7.63 0.26 -12.58
C GLN A 133 -6.95 -0.15 -13.87
N GLN A 134 -6.08 0.70 -14.40
CA GLN A 134 -5.22 0.32 -15.53
C GLN A 134 -4.20 -0.74 -15.07
N GLU A 135 -4.13 -1.85 -15.80
CA GLU A 135 -3.31 -3.01 -15.47
C GLU A 135 -1.84 -2.62 -15.22
N GLY A 136 -1.27 -3.13 -14.11
CA GLY A 136 0.13 -2.87 -13.76
C GLY A 136 0.42 -1.43 -13.32
N SER A 137 -0.61 -0.59 -13.13
CA SER A 137 -0.47 0.81 -12.75
C SER A 137 -1.33 1.19 -11.54
N ASN A 138 -1.04 2.34 -10.96
CA ASN A 138 -1.82 2.98 -9.89
C ASN A 138 -2.87 3.97 -10.44
N GLU A 139 -3.16 3.92 -11.75
CA GLU A 139 -4.10 4.79 -12.43
C GLU A 139 -5.51 4.18 -12.44
N MET A 140 -6.49 5.00 -12.07
CA MET A 140 -7.92 4.69 -12.10
C MET A 140 -8.56 5.48 -13.24
N ILE A 141 -9.29 4.78 -14.09
CA ILE A 141 -10.11 5.34 -15.17
C ILE A 141 -11.56 5.28 -14.70
N ILE A 142 -12.18 6.44 -14.48
CA ILE A 142 -13.57 6.59 -14.06
C ILE A 142 -14.37 7.09 -15.25
N ARG A 143 -15.25 6.24 -15.79
CA ARG A 143 -16.16 6.62 -16.89
C ARG A 143 -17.43 7.26 -16.35
N PHE A 144 -18.00 8.21 -17.06
CA PHE A 144 -19.27 8.84 -16.69
C PHE A 144 -20.05 9.32 -17.92
N THR A 145 -21.36 9.52 -17.74
CA THR A 145 -22.25 10.10 -18.74
C THR A 145 -22.97 11.30 -18.12
N THR A 146 -22.85 12.47 -18.75
CA THR A 146 -23.48 13.71 -18.30
C THR A 146 -24.98 13.76 -18.67
N PRO A 147 -25.77 14.69 -18.09
CA PRO A 147 -27.21 14.80 -18.39
C PRO A 147 -27.55 15.11 -19.85
N ASP A 148 -26.61 15.68 -20.60
CA ASP A 148 -26.69 15.94 -22.04
C ASP A 148 -26.16 14.77 -22.90
N ASP A 149 -26.16 13.56 -22.33
CA ASP A 149 -25.76 12.29 -22.97
C ASP A 149 -24.33 12.27 -23.52
N LYS A 150 -23.43 13.10 -22.98
CA LYS A 150 -22.01 13.06 -23.34
C LYS A 150 -21.27 12.09 -22.44
N ASN A 151 -20.50 11.20 -23.05
CA ASN A 151 -19.59 10.31 -22.33
C ASN A 151 -18.27 11.03 -22.05
N GLY A 152 -17.73 10.81 -20.86
CA GLY A 152 -16.43 11.32 -20.43
C GLY A 152 -15.65 10.27 -19.64
N GLU A 153 -14.34 10.51 -19.56
CA GLU A 153 -13.42 9.70 -18.77
C GLU A 153 -12.59 10.64 -17.89
N ALA A 154 -12.45 10.28 -16.61
CA ALA A 154 -11.54 10.93 -15.69
C ALA A 154 -10.41 9.96 -15.35
N HIS A 155 -9.18 10.45 -15.45
CA HIS A 155 -7.97 9.72 -15.11
C HIS A 155 -7.44 10.24 -13.78
N ALA A 156 -7.21 9.34 -12.85
CA ALA A 156 -6.75 9.73 -11.53
C ALA A 156 -5.77 8.72 -10.94
N GLN A 157 -4.66 9.21 -10.43
CA GLN A 157 -3.59 8.38 -9.89
C GLN A 157 -3.68 8.29 -8.37
N LEU A 158 -3.65 7.07 -7.86
CA LEU A 158 -3.55 6.80 -6.43
C LEU A 158 -2.09 6.69 -6.02
N MET A 159 -1.70 7.35 -4.93
CA MET A 159 -0.33 7.15 -4.42
C MET A 159 -0.16 5.70 -3.95
N PRO A 160 0.77 4.91 -4.50
CA PRO A 160 0.89 3.51 -4.12
C PRO A 160 1.53 3.35 -2.73
N ILE A 161 1.06 2.38 -1.96
CA ILE A 161 1.79 1.80 -0.83
C ILE A 161 2.74 0.76 -1.40
N SER A 162 4.04 1.03 -1.32
CA SER A 162 5.08 0.10 -1.75
C SER A 162 5.50 -0.76 -0.56
N ILE A 163 5.43 -2.07 -0.72
CA ILE A 163 5.82 -3.02 0.31
C ILE A 163 6.90 -3.98 -0.18
N ILE A 164 7.79 -4.35 0.73
CA ILE A 164 8.71 -5.48 0.55
C ILE A 164 8.38 -6.49 1.64
N VAL A 165 8.07 -7.72 1.27
CA VAL A 165 7.89 -8.84 2.19
C VAL A 165 8.99 -9.86 1.90
N THR A 166 9.79 -10.17 2.91
CA THR A 166 10.95 -11.04 2.76
C THR A 166 11.12 -11.93 3.97
N GLY A 167 11.57 -13.16 3.76
CA GLY A 167 11.77 -14.08 4.86
C GLY A 167 12.15 -15.46 4.38
N TYR A 168 12.03 -16.42 5.29
CA TYR A 168 12.34 -17.82 5.05
C TYR A 168 11.12 -18.71 5.25
N ASP A 169 10.84 -19.55 4.25
CA ASP A 169 9.91 -20.67 4.39
C ASP A 169 10.68 -21.93 4.77
N LYS A 170 10.13 -22.73 5.69
CA LYS A 170 10.68 -24.03 6.05
C LYS A 170 10.27 -25.06 5.01
N GLU A 171 11.24 -25.63 4.30
CA GLU A 171 11.03 -26.68 3.29
C GLU A 171 11.23 -28.08 3.89
N ALA A 172 12.19 -28.22 4.79
CA ALA A 172 12.50 -29.44 5.54
C ALA A 172 13.08 -29.08 6.92
N GLU A 173 13.42 -30.07 7.76
CA GLU A 173 13.89 -29.85 9.13
C GLU A 173 15.05 -28.84 9.22
N ASP A 174 16.01 -28.94 8.28
CA ASP A 174 17.21 -28.09 8.20
C ASP A 174 17.31 -27.27 6.90
N LYS A 175 16.22 -27.15 6.14
CA LYS A 175 16.22 -26.44 4.86
C LYS A 175 15.22 -25.30 4.85
N PHE A 176 15.74 -24.10 4.63
CA PHE A 176 14.96 -22.87 4.54
C PHE A 176 15.16 -22.24 3.16
N LEU A 177 14.07 -21.80 2.54
CA LEU A 177 14.09 -21.11 1.26
C LEU A 177 13.81 -19.63 1.47
N GLY A 178 14.76 -18.77 1.08
CA GLY A 178 14.61 -17.33 1.18
C GLY A 178 13.73 -16.80 0.04
N LYS A 179 12.66 -16.07 0.37
CA LYS A 179 11.76 -15.45 -0.60
C LYS A 179 11.65 -13.95 -0.40
N THR A 180 11.54 -13.19 -1.48
CA THR A 180 11.28 -11.75 -1.46
C THR A 180 10.26 -11.33 -2.51
N PHE A 181 9.22 -10.66 -2.05
CA PHE A 181 8.15 -10.08 -2.85
C PHE A 181 8.19 -8.56 -2.72
N VAL A 182 7.99 -7.85 -3.83
CA VAL A 182 7.91 -6.40 -3.89
C VAL A 182 6.62 -6.03 -4.59
N SER A 183 5.78 -5.22 -3.96
CA SER A 183 4.46 -4.90 -4.51
C SER A 183 4.09 -3.45 -4.27
N HIS A 184 3.23 -2.94 -5.15
CA HIS A 184 2.69 -1.59 -5.09
C HIS A 184 1.16 -1.68 -5.05
N VAL A 185 0.55 -1.12 -4.01
CA VAL A 185 -0.89 -1.19 -3.76
C VAL A 185 -1.49 0.23 -3.80
N PRO A 186 -2.29 0.59 -4.83
CA PRO A 186 -2.51 -0.13 -6.10
C PRO A 186 -1.28 -0.02 -7.03
N GLY A 187 -1.20 -0.85 -8.06
CA GLY A 187 -0.05 -0.88 -8.97
C GLY A 187 0.18 -2.25 -9.57
N GLY A 188 0.68 -3.18 -8.75
CA GLY A 188 1.02 -4.53 -9.20
C GLY A 188 2.14 -5.16 -8.37
N ASN A 189 2.33 -6.46 -8.59
CA ASN A 189 3.25 -7.29 -7.82
C ASN A 189 4.47 -7.66 -8.67
N THR A 190 5.66 -7.62 -8.08
CA THR A 190 6.90 -8.13 -8.66
C THR A 190 7.54 -9.15 -7.72
N VAL A 191 7.61 -10.41 -8.16
CA VAL A 191 8.38 -11.44 -7.46
C VAL A 191 9.86 -11.24 -7.81
N LYS A 192 10.73 -11.00 -6.81
CA LYS A 192 12.14 -10.68 -7.08
C LYS A 192 13.12 -11.82 -6.84
N ARG A 193 12.84 -12.82 -5.99
CA ARG A 193 13.73 -13.99 -5.83
C ARG A 193 13.13 -15.10 -4.95
N ALA A 194 13.42 -16.35 -5.33
CA ALA A 194 13.61 -17.47 -4.42
C ALA A 194 15.11 -17.81 -4.44
N ALA A 195 15.82 -17.64 -3.33
CA ALA A 195 17.22 -18.02 -3.22
C ALA A 195 17.29 -19.35 -2.45
N ALA A 196 17.79 -20.39 -3.13
CA ALA A 196 18.00 -21.74 -2.62
C ALA A 196 19.30 -21.86 -1.82
#